data_AF-A0A355DVT1-F1
#
_entry.id   AF-A0A355DVT1-F1
#
_cell.length_a   1.000
_cell.length_b   1.000
_cell.length_c   1.000
_cell.angle_alpha   90.00
_cell.angle_beta   90.00
_cell.angle_gamma   90.00
#
_symmetry.space_group_name_H-M   'P 1'
#
loop_
_entity.id
_entity.type
_entity.pdbx_description
1 polymer ?
#
loop_
_entity_poly.entity_id
_entity_poly.type
_entity_poly.pdbx_seq_one_letter_code
_entity_poly.pdbx_strand_id
1 'polypeptide(L)'
;MATKVTINLDDQVLAFIDTFAHRQAATLKIKPNRSSFINAILSKYRQELLQQELAAAYQRDAEDTTYQEEVLAWDSVIGDGIDVL
;
A
#
# COMPACT_ATOMS: atom_id res chain seq x y z
N MET A 1 8.84 3.32 -16.56
CA MET A 1 8.35 3.05 -17.93
C MET A 1 7.19 2.07 -17.85
N ALA A 2 6.18 2.18 -18.73
CA ALA A 2 5.06 1.24 -18.78
C ALA A 2 5.27 0.24 -19.92
N THR A 3 5.11 -1.05 -19.62
CA THR A 3 5.20 -2.15 -20.60
C THR A 3 3.81 -2.52 -21.08
N LYS A 4 3.66 -2.76 -22.39
CA LYS A 4 2.40 -3.24 -22.96
C LYS A 4 2.35 -4.76 -22.85
N VAL A 5 1.24 -5.27 -22.33
CA VAL A 5 0.96 -6.70 -22.18
C VAL A 5 -0.49 -6.97 -22.54
N THR A 6 -0.77 -8.18 -23.01
CA THR A 6 -2.14 -8.69 -23.21
C THR A 6 -2.51 -9.56 -22.01
N ILE A 7 -3.68 -9.33 -21.43
CA ILE A 7 -4.23 -10.11 -20.33
C ILE A 7 -5.64 -10.57 -20.69
N ASN A 8 -6.02 -11.75 -20.25
CA ASN A 8 -7.40 -12.22 -20.35
C ASN A 8 -8.15 -11.81 -19.08
N LEU A 9 -9.36 -11.29 -19.25
CA LEU A 9 -10.24 -10.88 -18.17
C LEU A 9 -11.63 -11.43 -18.48
N ASP A 10 -12.35 -11.86 -17.46
CA ASP A 10 -13.74 -12.25 -17.61
C ASP A 10 -14.58 -11.03 -18.04
N ASP A 11 -15.64 -11.28 -18.82
CA ASP A 11 -16.50 -10.21 -19.36
C ASP A 11 -17.05 -9.30 -18.26
N GLN A 12 -17.41 -9.87 -17.11
CA GLN A 12 -17.90 -9.12 -15.95
C GLN A 12 -16.83 -8.21 -15.35
N VAL A 13 -15.58 -8.67 -15.31
CA VAL A 13 -14.43 -7.90 -14.80
C VAL A 13 -14.12 -6.76 -15.76
N LEU A 14 -14.16 -7.02 -17.07
CA LEU A 14 -13.96 -5.97 -18.07
C LEU A 14 -15.03 -4.88 -17.99
N ALA A 15 -16.31 -5.27 -17.85
CA ALA A 15 -17.42 -4.34 -17.69
C ALA A 15 -17.29 -3.47 -16.42
N PHE A 16 -16.83 -4.07 -15.32
CA PHE A 16 -16.51 -3.35 -14.09
C PHE A 16 -15.40 -2.32 -14.33
N ILE A 17 -14.28 -2.73 -14.94
CA ILE A 17 -13.16 -1.84 -15.24
C ILE A 17 -13.61 -0.67 -16.11
N ASP A 18 -14.42 -0.92 -17.14
CA ASP A 18 -14.93 0.15 -18.02
C ASP A 18 -15.76 1.18 -17.27
N THR A 19 -16.68 0.70 -16.44
CA THR A 19 -17.58 1.56 -15.66
C THR A 19 -16.79 2.44 -14.70
N PHE A 20 -15.78 1.88 -14.03
CA PHE A 20 -15.03 2.56 -12.99
C PHE A 20 -13.87 3.41 -13.53
N ALA A 21 -13.20 2.99 -14.60
CA ALA A 21 -12.09 3.73 -15.21
C ALA A 21 -12.51 5.13 -15.65
N HIS A 22 -13.76 5.31 -16.08
CA HIS A 22 -14.29 6.63 -16.43
C HIS A 22 -14.83 7.39 -15.21
N ARG A 23 -15.58 6.73 -14.31
CA ARG A 23 -16.24 7.40 -13.18
C ARG A 23 -15.26 7.84 -12.09
N GLN A 24 -14.24 7.04 -11.79
CA GLN A 24 -13.32 7.29 -10.68
C GLN A 24 -12.02 7.96 -11.10
N ALA A 25 -11.80 8.23 -12.39
CA ALA A 25 -10.57 8.84 -12.88
C ALA A 25 -10.23 10.15 -12.15
N ALA A 26 -11.23 11.01 -11.94
CA ALA A 26 -11.05 12.28 -11.23
C ALA A 26 -10.69 12.07 -9.75
N THR A 27 -11.40 11.17 -9.05
CA THR A 27 -11.17 10.85 -7.64
C THR A 27 -9.78 10.26 -7.41
N LEU A 28 -9.38 9.32 -8.27
CA LEU A 28 -8.08 8.65 -8.20
C LEU A 28 -6.94 9.46 -8.84
N LYS A 29 -7.25 10.64 -9.42
CA LYS A 29 -6.29 11.49 -10.16
C LYS A 29 -5.52 10.71 -11.24
N ILE A 30 -6.20 9.82 -11.94
CA ILE A 30 -5.65 9.01 -13.03
C ILE A 30 -6.26 9.40 -14.37
N LYS A 31 -5.61 8.99 -15.47
CA LYS A 31 -6.20 9.11 -16.80
C LYS A 31 -7.43 8.18 -16.92
N PRO A 32 -8.50 8.60 -17.63
CA PRO A 32 -9.72 7.81 -17.78
C PRO A 32 -9.53 6.70 -18.82
N ASN A 33 -8.73 5.69 -18.49
CA ASN A 33 -8.52 4.51 -19.32
C ASN A 33 -8.28 3.26 -18.46
N ARG A 34 -8.54 2.09 -19.06
CA ARG A 34 -8.42 0.78 -18.41
C ARG A 34 -7.04 0.56 -17.79
N SER A 35 -5.97 0.84 -18.53
CA SER A 35 -4.59 0.60 -18.06
C SER A 35 -4.25 1.44 -16.84
N SER A 36 -4.65 2.71 -16.80
CA SER A 36 -4.45 3.60 -15.66
C SER A 36 -5.22 3.13 -14.44
N PHE A 37 -6.46 2.67 -14.62
CA PHE A 37 -7.28 2.14 -13.53
C PHE A 37 -6.73 0.82 -12.98
N ILE A 38 -6.38 -0.13 -13.85
CA ILE A 38 -5.77 -1.41 -13.47
C ILE A 38 -4.48 -1.16 -12.69
N ASN A 39 -3.60 -0.27 -13.16
CA ASN A 39 -2.37 0.08 -12.45
C ASN A 39 -2.64 0.68 -11.06
N ALA A 40 -3.66 1.54 -10.93
CA ALA A 40 -4.02 2.15 -9.66
C ALA A 40 -4.49 1.09 -8.65
N ILE A 41 -5.38 0.17 -9.07
CA ILE A 41 -5.84 -0.93 -8.22
C ILE A 41 -4.68 -1.84 -7.81
N LEU A 42 -3.84 -2.26 -8.75
CA LEU A 42 -2.71 -3.15 -8.45
C LEU A 42 -1.71 -2.49 -7.50
N SER A 43 -1.48 -1.18 -7.64
CA SER A 43 -0.62 -0.43 -6.73
C SER A 43 -1.21 -0.36 -5.33
N LYS A 44 -2.53 -0.11 -5.22
CA LYS A 44 -3.25 -0.11 -3.94
C LYS A 44 -3.21 -1.49 -3.28
N TYR A 45 -3.51 -2.55 -4.02
CA TYR A 45 -3.46 -3.92 -3.51
C TYR A 45 -2.06 -4.31 -3.03
N ARG A 46 -1.01 -3.94 -3.78
CA ARG A 46 0.38 -4.14 -3.35
C ARG A 46 0.68 -3.42 -2.03
N GLN A 47 0.19 -2.19 -1.87
CA GLN A 47 0.36 -1.45 -0.63
C GLN A 47 -0.38 -2.11 0.53
N GLU A 48 -1.59 -2.61 0.30
CA GLU A 48 -2.38 -3.32 1.31
C GLU A 48 -1.67 -4.60 1.77
N LEU A 49 -1.10 -5.38 0.84
CA LEU A 49 -0.29 -6.56 1.18
C LEU A 49 0.92 -6.18 2.05
N LEU A 50 1.66 -5.13 1.68
CA LEU A 50 2.80 -4.67 2.46
C LEU A 50 2.38 -4.24 3.87
N GLN A 51 1.24 -3.55 4.01
CA GLN A 51 0.72 -3.15 5.32
C GLN A 51 0.33 -4.36 6.18
N GLN A 52 -0.23 -5.41 5.57
CA GLN A 52 -0.53 -6.66 6.28
C GLN A 52 0.75 -7.36 6.76
N GLU A 53 1.78 -7.41 5.91
CA GLU A 53 3.09 -7.97 6.27
C GLU A 53 3.74 -7.19 7.43
N LEU A 54 3.70 -5.86 7.37
CA LEU A 54 4.20 -5.00 8.45
C LEU A 54 3.42 -5.20 9.75
N ALA A 55 2.09 -5.24 9.69
CA ALA A 55 1.27 -5.49 10.87
C ALA A 55 1.59 -6.84 11.51
N ALA A 56 1.77 -7.88 10.70
CA ALA A 56 2.15 -9.21 11.19
C ALA A 56 3.59 -9.26 11.74
N ALA A 57 4.52 -8.45 11.20
CA ALA A 57 5.85 -8.30 11.77
C ALA A 57 5.79 -7.61 13.13
N TYR A 58 5.09 -6.48 13.24
CA TYR A 58 4.93 -5.75 14.50
C TYR A 58 4.23 -6.56 15.58
N GLN A 59 3.26 -7.41 15.22
CA GLN A 59 2.64 -8.32 16.18
C GLN A 59 3.65 -9.35 16.73
N ARG A 60 4.48 -9.93 15.87
CA ARG A 60 5.55 -10.85 16.31
C ARG A 60 6.57 -10.15 17.20
N ASP A 61 6.98 -8.95 16.80
CA ASP A 61 7.93 -8.12 17.55
C ASP A 61 7.36 -7.67 18.91
N ALA A 62 6.04 -7.47 19.02
CA ALA A 62 5.36 -7.16 20.27
C ALA A 62 5.31 -8.36 21.24
N GLU A 63 5.30 -9.59 20.71
CA GLU A 63 5.30 -10.82 21.49
C GLU A 63 6.73 -11.26 21.89
N ASP A 64 7.77 -10.75 21.22
CA ASP A 64 9.18 -11.03 21.53
C ASP A 64 9.69 -10.12 22.65
N THR A 65 9.87 -10.71 23.84
CA THR A 65 10.35 -9.99 25.03
C THR A 65 11.76 -9.42 24.85
N THR A 66 12.64 -10.11 24.12
CA THR A 66 14.02 -9.64 23.87
C THR A 66 14.00 -8.39 23.00
N TYR A 67 13.19 -8.41 21.94
CA TYR A 67 13.00 -7.26 21.07
C TYR A 67 12.40 -6.07 21.84
N GLN A 68 11.41 -6.31 22.71
CA GLN A 68 10.82 -5.25 23.54
C GLN A 68 11.82 -4.63 24.52
N GLU A 69 12.70 -5.44 25.14
CA GLU A 69 13.77 -4.93 26.01
C GLU A 69 14.74 -4.03 25.24
N GLU A 70 15.10 -4.41 24.01
CA GLU A 70 15.86 -3.55 23.12
C GLU A 70 15.10 -2.25 22.83
N VAL A 71 13.85 -2.31 22.37
CA VAL A 71 13.03 -1.11 22.09
C VAL A 71 12.98 -0.15 23.28
N LEU A 72 12.85 -0.65 24.51
CA LEU A 72 12.88 0.17 25.73
C LEU A 72 14.24 0.85 25.97
N ALA A 73 15.35 0.19 25.65
CA ALA A 73 16.67 0.82 25.74
C ALA A 73 16.81 1.99 24.75
N TRP A 74 16.19 1.88 23.57
CA TRP A 74 16.17 2.92 22.55
C TRP A 74 15.24 4.10 22.88
N ASP A 75 14.31 3.94 23.83
CA ASP A 75 13.42 5.03 24.28
C ASP A 75 14.20 6.23 24.85
N SER A 76 15.38 5.97 25.45
CA SER A 76 16.26 6.99 26.02
C SER A 76 16.76 8.04 25.02
N VAL A 77 16.81 7.71 23.73
CA VAL A 77 17.30 8.60 22.65
C VAL A 77 16.19 9.15 21.76
N ILE A 78 14.91 8.88 22.07
CA ILE A 78 13.78 9.28 21.22
C ILE A 78 13.66 10.80 21.01
N GLY A 79 14.18 11.59 21.97
CA GLY A 79 14.17 13.05 21.95
C GLY A 79 15.48 13.70 21.48
N ASP A 80 16.51 12.93 21.16
CA ASP A 80 17.81 13.48 20.76
C ASP A 80 17.68 14.35 19.51
N GLY A 81 18.11 15.62 19.60
CA GLY A 81 18.02 16.59 18.50
C GLY A 81 16.65 17.25 18.32
N ILE A 82 15.67 16.94 19.18
CA ILE A 82 14.39 17.65 19.31
C ILE A 82 14.47 18.56 20.54
N ASP A 83 15.26 19.64 20.46
CA ASP A 83 15.24 20.69 21.47
C ASP A 83 13.85 21.36 21.49
N VAL A 84 13.21 21.36 22.66
CA VAL A 84 11.96 22.10 22.90
C VAL A 84 12.30 23.59 22.91
N LEU A 85 11.90 24.31 21.85
CA LEU A 85 11.76 25.77 21.85
C LEU A 85 10.49 26.19 22.58
#